data_AF-E2CQG1-F1
#
_entry.id   AF-E2CQG1-F1
#
_cell.length_a   1.000
_cell.length_b   1.000
_cell.length_c   1.000
_cell.angle_alpha   90.00
_cell.angle_beta   90.00
_cell.angle_gamma   90.00
#
_symmetry.space_group_name_H-M   'P 1'
#
loop_
_entity.id
_entity.type
_entity.pdbx_description
1 polymer ?
#
loop_
_entity_poly.entity_id
_entity_poly.type
_entity_poly.pdbx_seq_one_letter_code
_entity_poly.pdbx_strand_id
1 'polypeptide(L)'
;MITPLHKLNPATKATTGLPANALVPNTSQALKVRRATPVALICTRMLTLPLACIALWFHGQFGLVVSVGIMLATWFWMDAIGHALPVKLSSQNGIKQASYGEMILLNHQQVQVPSTDLKTTRVFWLVAAVSGLCALMAAYFNQPILLGSSILVYWASRCAFWMRMANLFQRMQNAHPLYRFWSVEAQNDNAPRRTQRRSA
;
A
#
# COMPACT_ATOMS: atom_id res chain seq x y z
N MET A 1 -60.83 29.54 3.67
CA MET A 1 -59.92 28.96 2.66
C MET A 1 -58.57 28.77 3.32
N ILE A 2 -58.26 27.54 3.72
CA ILE A 2 -57.03 27.19 4.44
C ILE A 2 -56.44 25.97 3.74
N THR A 3 -55.19 26.12 3.31
CA THR A 3 -54.33 25.15 2.65
C THR A 3 -54.12 23.90 3.51
N PRO A 4 -54.21 22.66 2.99
CA PRO A 4 -53.84 21.50 3.78
C PRO A 4 -52.31 21.40 3.94
N LEU A 5 -51.91 21.30 5.21
CA LEU A 5 -50.56 21.07 5.71
C LEU A 5 -49.92 19.81 5.10
N HIS A 6 -48.67 19.98 4.68
CA HIS A 6 -47.72 18.94 4.32
C HIS A 6 -47.60 17.92 5.46
N LYS A 7 -48.11 16.70 5.26
CA LYS A 7 -47.95 15.59 6.20
C LYS A 7 -46.46 15.28 6.33
N LEU A 8 -45.88 15.54 7.51
CA LEU A 8 -44.66 14.89 7.95
C LEU A 8 -44.90 13.38 7.92
N ASN A 9 -44.11 12.67 7.13
CA ASN A 9 -44.10 11.21 7.13
C ASN A 9 -43.21 10.76 8.30
N PRO A 10 -43.75 10.10 9.33
CA PRO A 10 -42.95 9.53 10.40
C PRO A 10 -42.33 8.19 9.94
N ALA A 11 -41.25 7.82 10.61
CA ALA A 11 -40.57 6.52 10.52
C ALA A 11 -39.56 6.34 9.38
N THR A 12 -38.35 6.83 9.65
CA THR A 12 -37.23 5.90 9.92
C THR A 12 -37.72 4.49 10.24
N LYS A 13 -37.74 3.61 9.24
CA LYS A 13 -37.82 2.17 9.48
C LYS A 13 -36.56 1.77 10.23
N ALA A 14 -36.70 1.65 11.55
CA ALA A 14 -35.80 0.85 12.35
C ALA A 14 -35.67 -0.52 11.65
N THR A 15 -34.44 -0.91 11.37
CA THR A 15 -34.02 -2.24 10.90
C THR A 15 -34.26 -3.28 12.01
N THR A 16 -35.49 -3.42 12.46
CA THR A 16 -35.98 -4.57 13.24
C THR A 16 -36.42 -5.62 12.24
N GLY A 17 -35.53 -6.56 11.94
CA GLY A 17 -35.86 -7.69 11.04
C GLY A 17 -34.75 -8.18 10.14
N LEU A 18 -33.49 -7.77 10.33
CA LEU A 18 -32.39 -8.51 9.72
C LEU A 18 -32.24 -9.84 10.48
N PRO A 19 -32.44 -11.00 9.84
CA PRO A 19 -32.22 -12.27 10.51
C PRO A 19 -30.78 -12.31 11.00
N ALA A 20 -30.51 -12.88 12.17
CA ALA A 20 -29.15 -12.99 12.74
C ALA A 20 -28.15 -13.63 11.75
N ASN A 21 -28.65 -14.36 10.76
CA ASN A 21 -27.91 -15.04 9.70
C ASN A 21 -27.62 -14.16 8.45
N ALA A 22 -28.21 -12.96 8.35
CA ALA A 22 -27.90 -11.97 7.31
C ALA A 22 -26.62 -11.17 7.58
N LEU A 23 -26.06 -11.29 8.79
CA LEU A 23 -24.64 -11.02 9.02
C LEU A 23 -23.83 -12.18 8.44
N VAL A 24 -23.85 -12.28 7.12
CA VAL A 24 -23.10 -13.29 6.38
C VAL A 24 -21.64 -13.21 6.86
N PRO A 25 -21.00 -14.34 7.19
CA PRO A 25 -19.58 -14.38 7.59
C PRO A 25 -18.64 -13.77 6.53
N ASN A 26 -19.11 -13.47 5.33
CA ASN A 26 -18.39 -12.74 4.28
C ASN A 26 -18.09 -11.28 4.58
N THR A 27 -18.73 -10.63 5.56
CA THR A 27 -18.29 -9.30 6.00
C THR A 27 -16.87 -9.35 6.57
N SER A 28 -16.48 -10.46 7.21
CA SER A 28 -15.10 -10.68 7.65
C SER A 28 -14.12 -10.84 6.48
N GLN A 29 -14.55 -11.45 5.37
CA GLN A 29 -13.75 -11.54 4.14
C GLN A 29 -13.65 -10.17 3.44
N ALA A 30 -14.75 -9.43 3.32
CA ALA A 30 -14.74 -8.06 2.78
C ALA A 30 -13.89 -7.09 3.63
N LEU A 31 -13.86 -7.28 4.95
CA LEU A 31 -12.96 -6.57 5.86
C LEU A 31 -11.51 -7.05 5.74
N LYS A 32 -11.25 -8.33 5.44
CA LYS A 32 -9.92 -8.85 5.11
C LYS A 32 -9.40 -8.28 3.79
N VAL A 33 -10.27 -8.10 2.81
CA VAL A 33 -9.98 -7.51 1.48
C VAL A 33 -9.54 -6.04 1.61
N ARG A 34 -9.90 -5.34 2.69
CA ARG A 34 -9.43 -3.96 2.97
C ARG A 34 -7.97 -3.86 3.40
N ARG A 35 -7.26 -4.97 3.63
CA ARG A 35 -5.87 -4.92 4.10
C ARG A 35 -4.95 -4.60 2.92
N ALA A 36 -4.98 -3.33 2.50
CA ALA A 36 -3.95 -2.75 1.65
C ALA A 36 -2.58 -3.06 2.25
N THR A 37 -1.58 -3.25 1.40
CA THR A 37 -0.20 -3.43 1.84
C THR A 37 0.15 -2.35 2.86
N PRO A 38 0.59 -2.73 4.07
CA PRO A 38 0.86 -1.76 5.11
C PRO A 38 1.93 -0.80 4.59
N VAL A 39 1.74 0.50 4.79
CA VAL A 39 2.67 1.49 4.25
C VAL A 39 4.06 1.31 4.88
N ALA A 40 4.13 0.80 6.11
CA ALA A 40 5.38 0.38 6.72
C ALA A 40 6.16 -0.60 5.83
N LEU A 41 5.50 -1.60 5.24
CA LEU A 41 6.13 -2.59 4.35
C LEU A 41 6.72 -1.94 3.09
N ILE A 42 6.07 -0.91 2.58
CA ILE A 42 6.55 -0.15 1.41
C ILE A 42 7.86 0.57 1.75
N CYS A 43 7.91 1.22 2.91
CA CYS A 43 9.11 1.90 3.40
C CYS A 43 10.23 0.92 3.73
N THR A 44 9.94 -0.19 4.42
CA THR A 44 10.96 -1.18 4.78
C THR A 44 11.58 -1.82 3.55
N ARG A 45 10.80 -2.07 2.49
CA ARG A 45 11.29 -2.57 1.19
C ARG A 45 12.27 -1.64 0.46
N MET A 46 12.20 -0.32 0.68
CA MET A 46 13.20 0.61 0.10
C MET A 46 14.54 0.52 0.83
N LEU A 47 14.49 0.25 2.13
CA LEU A 47 15.66 0.14 3.00
C LEU A 47 16.30 -1.25 2.94
N THR A 48 15.57 -2.27 2.49
CA THR A 48 16.09 -3.65 2.46
C THR A 48 17.32 -3.78 1.56
N LEU A 49 17.30 -3.20 0.35
CA LEU A 49 18.43 -3.27 -0.58
C LEU A 49 19.71 -2.60 -0.04
N PRO A 50 19.71 -1.33 0.41
CA PRO A 50 20.93 -0.71 0.92
C PRO A 50 21.46 -1.43 2.16
N LEU A 51 20.59 -1.89 3.07
CA LEU A 51 21.02 -2.67 4.23
C LEU A 51 21.62 -4.03 3.84
N ALA A 52 21.03 -4.71 2.85
CA ALA A 52 21.58 -5.94 2.29
C ALA A 52 22.97 -5.70 1.66
N CYS A 53 23.15 -4.59 0.93
CA CYS A 53 24.44 -4.23 0.35
C CYS A 53 25.49 -3.95 1.43
N ILE A 54 25.13 -3.29 2.52
CA ILE A 54 26.02 -3.05 3.66
C ILE A 54 26.46 -4.39 4.27
N ALA A 55 25.53 -5.30 4.54
CA ALA A 55 25.85 -6.63 5.07
C ALA A 55 26.83 -7.40 4.16
N LEU A 56 26.62 -7.30 2.85
CA LEU A 56 27.47 -7.94 1.85
C LEU A 56 28.83 -7.25 1.69
N TRP A 57 28.92 -5.92 1.84
CA TRP A 57 30.18 -5.17 1.78
C TRP A 57 31.22 -5.69 2.78
N PHE A 58 30.77 -6.08 3.98
CA PHE A 58 31.66 -6.58 5.04
C PHE A 58 32.07 -8.06 4.89
N HIS A 59 31.78 -8.72 3.77
CA HIS A 59 32.14 -10.12 3.55
C HIS A 59 33.64 -10.39 3.64
N GLY A 60 34.49 -9.40 3.34
CA GLY A 60 35.95 -9.53 3.47
C GLY A 60 36.43 -9.67 4.93
N GLN A 61 35.66 -9.16 5.90
CA GLN A 61 36.02 -9.21 7.33
C GLN A 61 35.42 -10.41 8.05
N PHE A 62 34.15 -10.72 7.77
CA PHE A 62 33.40 -11.77 8.48
C PHE A 62 33.30 -13.09 7.71
N GLY A 63 33.75 -13.12 6.45
CA GLY A 63 33.58 -14.23 5.53
C GLY A 63 32.24 -14.21 4.81
N LEU A 64 32.20 -14.83 3.62
CA LEU A 64 31.03 -14.83 2.73
C LEU A 64 29.77 -15.40 3.41
N VAL A 65 29.91 -16.54 4.10
CA VAL A 65 28.78 -17.26 4.72
C VAL A 65 28.09 -16.39 5.77
N VAL A 66 28.86 -15.73 6.63
CA VAL A 66 28.33 -14.85 7.68
C VAL A 66 27.63 -13.64 7.05
N SER A 67 28.24 -12.99 6.07
CA SER A 67 27.64 -11.84 5.39
C SER A 67 26.34 -12.18 4.66
N VAL A 68 26.28 -13.31 3.96
CA VAL A 68 25.04 -13.78 3.32
C VAL A 68 23.98 -14.11 4.36
N GLY A 69 24.37 -14.72 5.49
CA GLY A 69 23.48 -14.98 6.62
C GLY A 69 22.87 -13.68 7.19
N ILE A 70 23.69 -12.66 7.42
CA ILE A 70 23.24 -11.34 7.90
C ILE A 70 22.34 -10.65 6.87
N MET A 71 22.67 -10.75 5.58
CA MET A 71 21.85 -10.21 4.49
C MET A 71 20.44 -10.82 4.50
N LEU A 72 20.34 -12.15 4.57
CA LEU A 72 19.05 -12.85 4.64
C LEU A 72 18.30 -12.54 5.94
N ALA A 73 18.99 -12.52 7.08
CA ALA A 73 18.39 -12.15 8.36
C ALA A 73 17.81 -10.74 8.31
N THR A 74 18.53 -9.79 7.72
CA THR A 74 18.07 -8.40 7.51
C THR A 74 16.84 -8.36 6.60
N TRP A 75 16.81 -9.16 5.54
CA TRP A 75 15.64 -9.28 4.67
C TRP A 75 14.40 -9.74 5.43
N PHE A 76 14.49 -10.87 6.14
CA PHE A 76 13.35 -11.41 6.91
C PHE A 76 12.94 -10.47 8.04
N TRP A 77 13.90 -9.82 8.69
CA TRP A 77 13.63 -8.88 9.76
C TRP A 77 12.88 -7.63 9.26
N MET A 78 13.30 -7.07 8.12
CA MET A 78 12.62 -5.93 7.50
C MET A 78 11.21 -6.28 7.00
N ASP A 79 11.00 -7.50 6.49
CA ASP A 79 9.68 -7.97 6.11
C ASP A 79 8.76 -8.14 7.34
N ALA A 80 9.26 -8.74 8.41
CA ALA A 80 8.53 -8.90 9.66
C ALA A 80 8.15 -7.53 10.28
N ILE A 81 9.10 -6.59 10.35
CA ILE A 81 8.85 -5.23 10.84
C ILE A 81 7.81 -4.52 9.98
N GLY A 82 7.89 -4.66 8.65
CA GLY A 82 6.94 -4.05 7.72
C GLY A 82 5.49 -4.48 7.95
N HIS A 83 5.28 -5.72 8.37
CA HIS A 83 3.96 -6.25 8.72
C HIS A 83 3.51 -5.89 10.14
N ALA A 84 4.44 -5.74 11.08
CA ALA A 84 4.16 -5.46 12.48
C ALA A 84 3.87 -3.97 12.76
N LEU A 85 4.48 -3.06 12.01
CA LEU A 85 4.39 -1.62 12.28
C LEU A 85 3.02 -1.03 11.89
N PRO A 86 2.26 -0.45 12.85
CA PRO A 86 0.96 0.15 12.58
C PRO A 86 1.11 1.58 12.01
N VAL A 87 1.65 1.70 10.79
CA VAL A 87 1.73 3.00 10.10
C VAL A 87 0.40 3.32 9.44
N LYS A 88 -0.32 4.30 10.02
CA LYS A 88 -1.57 4.83 9.46
C LYS A 88 -1.27 6.10 8.69
N LEU A 89 -1.46 6.07 7.37
CA LEU A 89 -1.45 7.26 6.53
C LEU A 89 -2.87 7.63 6.11
N SER A 90 -3.11 8.94 5.95
CA SER A 90 -4.33 9.48 5.34
C SER A 90 -4.58 8.85 3.97
N SER A 91 -5.85 8.63 3.61
CA SER A 91 -6.23 8.10 2.29
C SER A 91 -5.82 8.99 1.13
N GLN A 92 -5.56 10.27 1.38
CA GLN A 92 -5.05 11.23 0.39
C GLN A 92 -3.54 11.14 0.18
N ASN A 93 -2.82 10.36 0.99
CA ASN A 93 -1.38 10.21 0.84
C ASN A 93 -1.07 9.41 -0.44
N GLY A 94 -0.17 9.94 -1.28
CA GLY A 94 0.23 9.34 -2.54
C GLY A 94 0.75 7.91 -2.40
N ILE A 95 1.39 7.55 -1.28
CA ILE A 95 1.88 6.18 -1.03
C ILE A 95 0.73 5.20 -0.84
N LYS A 96 -0.33 5.63 -0.15
CA LYS A 96 -1.53 4.81 0.06
C LYS A 96 -2.33 4.66 -1.23
N GLN A 97 -2.42 5.72 -2.04
CA GLN A 97 -2.98 5.65 -3.40
C GLN A 97 -2.18 4.71 -4.31
N ALA A 98 -0.85 4.73 -4.23
CA ALA A 98 0.01 3.81 -4.97
C ALA A 98 -0.25 2.34 -4.57
N SER A 99 -0.45 2.08 -3.27
CA SER A 99 -0.81 0.74 -2.78
C SER A 99 -2.13 0.25 -3.38
N TYR A 100 -3.13 1.12 -3.46
CA TYR A 100 -4.40 0.80 -4.13
C TYR A 100 -4.21 0.57 -5.64
N GLY A 101 -3.38 1.37 -6.30
CA GLY A 101 -3.04 1.16 -7.70
C GLY A 101 -2.40 -0.20 -7.97
N GLU A 102 -1.51 -0.65 -7.07
CA GLU A 102 -0.91 -1.99 -7.14
C GLU A 102 -1.97 -3.09 -6.98
N MET A 103 -2.93 -2.93 -6.06
CA MET A 103 -4.04 -3.89 -5.93
C MET A 103 -4.95 -3.92 -7.19
N ILE A 104 -5.22 -2.77 -7.81
CA ILE A 104 -5.95 -2.72 -9.09
C ILE A 104 -5.17 -3.45 -10.18
N LEU A 105 -3.86 -3.22 -10.25
CA LEU A 105 -2.98 -3.89 -11.21
C LEU A 105 -2.96 -5.41 -11.01
N LEU A 106 -2.92 -5.89 -9.77
CA LEU A 106 -3.02 -7.32 -9.48
C LEU A 106 -4.37 -7.88 -9.93
N ASN A 107 -5.44 -7.09 -9.85
CA ASN A 107 -6.76 -7.45 -10.33
C ASN A 107 -7.00 -7.22 -11.83
N HIS A 108 -5.96 -7.01 -12.63
CA HIS A 108 -6.08 -6.71 -14.07
C HIS A 108 -6.74 -7.83 -14.89
N GLN A 109 -6.85 -9.04 -14.34
CA GLN A 109 -7.60 -10.13 -14.98
C GLN A 109 -9.12 -9.92 -14.90
N GLN A 110 -9.60 -9.25 -13.85
CA GLN A 110 -11.03 -8.98 -13.63
C GLN A 110 -11.43 -7.59 -14.14
N VAL A 111 -10.52 -6.62 -14.09
CA VAL A 111 -10.75 -5.24 -14.54
C VAL A 111 -9.78 -4.92 -15.67
N GLN A 112 -10.29 -4.44 -16.81
CA GLN A 112 -9.45 -4.07 -17.94
C GLN A 112 -8.56 -2.87 -17.59
N VAL A 113 -7.29 -3.13 -17.32
CA VAL A 113 -6.26 -2.11 -17.09
C VAL A 113 -5.61 -1.73 -18.43
N PRO A 114 -5.37 -0.44 -18.71
CA PRO A 114 -4.69 -0.01 -19.93
C PRO A 114 -3.36 -0.75 -20.15
N SER A 115 -3.16 -1.27 -21.37
CA SER A 115 -1.97 -2.06 -21.72
C SER A 115 -0.66 -1.29 -21.58
N THR A 116 -0.70 0.03 -21.75
CA THR A 116 0.43 0.94 -21.54
C THR A 116 0.90 0.94 -20.09
N ASP A 117 -0.01 0.88 -19.11
CA ASP A 117 0.33 0.84 -17.68
C ASP A 117 0.93 -0.51 -17.28
N LEU A 118 0.43 -1.60 -17.84
CA LEU A 118 0.99 -2.95 -17.63
C LEU A 118 2.43 -3.04 -18.17
N LYS A 119 2.68 -2.58 -19.40
CA LYS A 119 4.02 -2.57 -20.00
C LYS A 119 4.99 -1.71 -19.20
N THR A 120 4.59 -0.48 -18.88
CA THR A 120 5.40 0.47 -18.12
C THR A 120 5.76 -0.09 -16.74
N THR A 121 4.81 -0.74 -16.07
CA THR A 121 5.06 -1.39 -14.79
C THR A 121 6.11 -2.49 -14.91
N ARG A 122 6.00 -3.38 -15.90
CA ARG A 122 7.00 -4.44 -16.11
C ARG A 122 8.39 -3.88 -16.34
N VAL A 123 8.51 -2.78 -17.09
CA VAL A 123 9.79 -2.09 -17.29
C VAL A 123 10.36 -1.61 -15.96
N PHE A 124 9.59 -0.94 -15.11
CA PHE A 124 10.09 -0.50 -13.80
C PHE A 124 10.50 -1.67 -12.90
N TRP A 125 9.77 -2.79 -12.92
CA TRP A 125 10.16 -4.01 -12.19
C TRP A 125 11.48 -4.58 -12.70
N LEU A 126 11.68 -4.64 -14.01
CA LEU A 126 12.94 -5.10 -14.61
C LEU A 126 14.10 -4.17 -14.26
N VAL A 127 13.91 -2.86 -14.38
CA VAL A 127 14.93 -1.87 -14.01
C VAL A 127 15.29 -1.98 -12.53
N ALA A 128 14.29 -2.12 -11.64
CA ALA A 128 14.52 -2.32 -10.22
C ALA A 128 15.27 -3.63 -9.92
N ALA A 129 14.91 -4.73 -10.60
CA ALA A 129 15.59 -6.02 -10.43
C ALA A 129 17.05 -5.99 -10.90
N VAL A 130 17.31 -5.43 -12.09
CA VAL A 130 18.65 -5.30 -12.66
C VAL A 130 19.52 -4.39 -11.80
N SER A 131 19.02 -3.21 -11.43
CA SER A 131 19.75 -2.28 -10.56
C SER A 131 20.02 -2.87 -9.17
N GLY A 132 19.08 -3.62 -8.60
CA GLY A 132 19.29 -4.36 -7.36
C GLY A 132 20.40 -5.41 -7.47
N LEU A 133 20.42 -6.19 -8.55
CA LEU A 133 21.48 -7.17 -8.81
C LEU A 133 22.84 -6.49 -9.01
N CYS A 134 22.90 -5.39 -9.77
CA CYS A 134 24.11 -4.60 -9.94
C CYS A 134 24.62 -4.03 -8.61
N ALA A 135 23.73 -3.57 -7.72
CA ALA A 135 24.09 -3.08 -6.39
C ALA A 135 24.73 -4.20 -5.53
N LEU A 136 24.13 -5.40 -5.52
CA LEU A 136 24.68 -6.55 -4.80
C LEU A 136 26.05 -6.97 -5.35
N MET A 137 26.20 -7.02 -6.68
CA MET A 137 27.50 -7.31 -7.30
C MET A 137 28.54 -6.23 -6.97
N ALA A 138 28.16 -4.95 -7.03
CA ALA A 138 29.05 -3.85 -6.68
C ALA A 138 29.48 -3.89 -5.21
N ALA A 139 28.57 -4.27 -4.30
CA ALA A 139 28.89 -4.47 -2.89
C ALA A 139 29.86 -5.65 -2.69
N TYR A 140 29.65 -6.75 -3.40
CA TYR A 140 30.56 -7.90 -3.37
C TYR A 140 31.97 -7.55 -3.89
N PHE A 141 32.08 -6.74 -4.95
CA PHE A 141 33.37 -6.30 -5.48
C PHE A 141 33.95 -5.05 -4.82
N ASN A 142 33.33 -4.54 -3.75
CA ASN A 142 33.72 -3.29 -3.06
C ASN A 142 33.88 -2.08 -4.01
N GLN A 143 32.97 -1.93 -4.97
CA GLN A 143 32.97 -0.84 -5.96
C GLN A 143 32.00 0.27 -5.55
N PRO A 144 32.45 1.34 -4.85
CA PRO A 144 31.54 2.30 -4.22
C PRO A 144 30.74 3.14 -5.23
N ILE A 145 31.35 3.49 -6.37
CA ILE A 145 30.71 4.29 -7.42
C ILE A 145 29.57 3.50 -8.09
N LEU A 146 29.85 2.24 -8.44
CA LEU A 146 28.85 1.36 -9.05
C LEU A 146 27.73 1.03 -8.07
N LEU A 147 28.07 0.84 -6.78
CA LEU A 147 27.09 0.62 -5.72
C LEU A 147 26.14 1.81 -5.57
N GLY A 148 26.69 3.02 -5.40
CA GLY A 148 25.90 4.24 -5.21
C GLY A 148 24.99 4.54 -6.40
N SER A 149 25.52 4.42 -7.63
CA SER A 149 24.71 4.60 -8.85
C SER A 149 23.61 3.55 -8.99
N SER A 150 23.89 2.28 -8.70
CA SER A 150 22.90 1.20 -8.76
C SER A 150 21.77 1.39 -7.73
N ILE A 151 22.09 1.78 -6.50
CA ILE A 151 21.10 2.10 -5.46
C ILE A 151 20.24 3.29 -5.88
N LEU A 152 20.84 4.33 -6.47
CA LEU A 152 20.11 5.51 -6.94
C LEU A 152 19.13 5.13 -8.05
N VAL A 153 19.55 4.35 -9.04
CA VAL A 153 18.68 3.86 -10.12
C VAL A 153 17.55 2.98 -9.56
N TYR A 154 17.85 2.11 -8.59
CA TYR A 154 16.84 1.32 -7.89
C TYR A 154 15.79 2.23 -7.24
N TRP A 155 16.20 3.21 -6.45
CA TRP A 155 15.26 4.15 -5.81
C TRP A 155 14.45 4.97 -6.83
N ALA A 156 15.10 5.50 -7.87
CA ALA A 156 14.41 6.26 -8.91
C ALA A 156 13.33 5.41 -9.61
N SER A 157 13.64 4.16 -9.95
CA SER A 157 12.68 3.24 -10.58
C SER A 157 11.49 2.91 -9.66
N ARG A 158 11.74 2.72 -8.35
CA ARG A 158 10.70 2.45 -7.35
C ARG A 158 9.80 3.67 -7.11
N CYS A 159 10.38 4.86 -7.02
CA CYS A 159 9.62 6.11 -6.90
C CYS A 159 8.75 6.34 -8.14
N ALA A 160 9.30 6.18 -9.34
CA ALA A 160 8.57 6.31 -10.60
C ALA A 160 7.42 5.29 -10.70
N PHE A 161 7.67 4.04 -10.28
CA PHE A 161 6.64 3.01 -10.20
C PHE A 161 5.47 3.44 -9.29
N TRP A 162 5.75 3.92 -8.07
CA TRP A 162 4.69 4.34 -7.15
C TRP A 162 3.91 5.56 -7.62
N MET A 163 4.59 6.56 -8.20
CA MET A 163 3.90 7.68 -8.83
C MET A 163 2.95 7.20 -9.92
N ARG A 164 3.39 6.22 -10.74
CA ARG A 164 2.53 5.64 -11.77
C ARG A 164 1.34 4.88 -11.18
N MET A 165 1.53 4.14 -10.10
CA MET A 165 0.44 3.42 -9.42
C MET A 165 -0.56 4.37 -8.76
N ALA A 166 -0.11 5.47 -8.15
CA ALA A 166 -1.01 6.49 -7.61
C ALA A 166 -1.86 7.12 -8.72
N ASN A 167 -1.25 7.45 -9.86
CA ASN A 167 -1.96 7.95 -11.04
C ASN A 167 -2.92 6.91 -11.63
N LEU A 168 -2.53 5.63 -11.65
CA LEU A 168 -3.41 4.53 -12.07
C LEU A 168 -4.66 4.44 -11.19
N PHE A 169 -4.48 4.53 -9.86
CA PHE A 169 -5.61 4.53 -8.93
C PHE A 169 -6.56 5.70 -9.21
N GLN A 170 -6.06 6.92 -9.36
CA GLN A 170 -6.89 8.09 -9.64
C GLN A 170 -7.71 7.95 -10.93
N ARG A 171 -7.15 7.32 -11.97
CA ARG A 171 -7.87 7.05 -13.24
C ARG A 171 -8.88 5.92 -13.12
N MET A 172 -8.56 4.88 -12.34
CA MET A 172 -9.34 3.64 -12.26
C MET A 172 -10.30 3.57 -11.06
N GLN A 173 -10.28 4.54 -10.15
CA GLN A 173 -11.13 4.52 -8.94
C GLN A 173 -12.64 4.41 -9.24
N ASN A 174 -13.07 4.87 -10.43
CA ASN A 174 -14.46 4.82 -10.88
C ASN A 174 -14.77 3.61 -11.77
N ALA A 175 -13.76 2.79 -12.12
CA ALA A 175 -13.94 1.63 -13.00
C ALA A 175 -14.70 0.48 -12.31
N HIS A 176 -14.62 0.40 -10.98
CA HIS A 176 -15.36 -0.58 -10.19
C HIS A 176 -15.82 0.04 -8.87
N PRO A 177 -17.08 -0.17 -8.43
CA PRO A 177 -17.64 0.51 -7.24
C PRO A 177 -16.82 0.24 -5.97
N LEU A 178 -16.19 -0.94 -5.87
CA LEU A 178 -15.36 -1.33 -4.73
C LEU A 178 -14.12 -0.43 -4.56
N TYR A 179 -13.52 0.08 -5.64
CA TYR A 179 -12.30 0.89 -5.56
C TYR A 179 -12.54 2.27 -4.95
N ARG A 180 -13.74 2.83 -5.15
CA ARG A 180 -14.14 4.10 -4.54
C ARG A 180 -14.16 4.03 -3.01
N PHE A 181 -14.50 2.88 -2.44
CA PHE A 181 -14.56 2.71 -0.98
C PHE A 181 -13.19 2.55 -0.32
N TRP A 182 -12.11 2.38 -1.10
CA TRP A 182 -10.76 2.29 -0.55
C TRP A 182 -10.21 3.65 -0.11
N SER A 183 -10.62 4.75 -0.75
CA SER A 183 -10.21 6.10 -0.33
C SER A 183 -11.07 6.68 0.80
N VAL A 184 -12.23 6.08 1.08
CA VAL A 184 -13.14 6.53 2.14
C VAL A 184 -12.64 6.03 3.50
N GLU A 185 -12.30 6.98 4.37
CA GLU A 185 -11.98 6.71 5.77
C GLU A 185 -13.27 6.40 6.53
N ALA A 186 -13.26 5.30 7.29
CA ALA A 186 -14.43 4.91 8.07
C ALA A 186 -14.63 5.92 9.21
N GLN A 187 -15.64 6.78 9.09
CA GLN A 187 -16.08 7.59 10.21
C GLN A 187 -16.90 6.70 11.14
N ASN A 188 -16.50 6.67 12.42
CA ASN A 188 -17.27 5.97 13.43
C ASN A 188 -18.50 6.82 13.75
N ASP A 189 -19.65 6.43 13.21
CA ASP A 189 -20.93 7.10 13.48
C ASP A 189 -21.34 7.01 14.96
N ASN A 190 -20.74 6.09 15.73
CA ASN A 190 -20.89 5.99 17.19
C ASN A 190 -19.90 6.88 17.96
N ALA A 191 -19.09 7.71 17.30
CA ALA A 191 -18.20 8.62 18.01
C ALA A 191 -19.06 9.55 18.90
N PRO A 192 -18.79 9.61 20.22
CA PRO A 192 -19.57 10.44 21.11
C PRO A 192 -19.53 11.87 20.58
N ARG A 193 -20.69 12.44 20.25
CA ARG A 193 -20.82 13.85 19.88
C ARG A 193 -20.23 14.64 21.03
N ARG A 194 -19.00 15.12 20.88
CA ARG A 194 -18.37 16.02 21.84
C ARG A 194 -19.26 17.24 21.87
N THR A 195 -20.06 17.36 22.92
CA THR A 195 -21.03 18.42 23.12
C THR A 195 -20.28 19.73 23.06
N GLN A 196 -20.34 20.40 21.92
CA GLN A 196 -19.75 21.72 21.73
C GLN A 196 -20.66 22.69 22.49
N ARG A 197 -20.50 22.71 23.82
CA ARG A 197 -21.13 23.69 24.69
C ARG A 197 -20.45 25.01 24.37
N ARG A 198 -21.10 25.81 23.53
CA ARG A 198 -20.80 27.23 23.29
C ARG A 198 -20.69 27.90 24.66
N SER A 199 -19.49 28.38 24.98
CA SER A 199 -19.34 29.49 25.93
C SER A 199 -19.91 30.72 25.23
N ALA A 200 -20.97 31.26 25.82
CA ALA A 200 -21.50 32.58 25.50
C ALA A 200 -20.50 33.67 25.92
#